data_AF-A0A7X8XQH8-F1
#
_entry.id   AF-A0A7X8XQH8-F1
#
_cell.length_a   1.000
_cell.length_b   1.000
_cell.length_c   1.000
_cell.angle_alpha   90.00
_cell.angle_beta   90.00
_cell.angle_gamma   90.00
#
_symmetry.space_group_name_H-M   'P 1'
#
loop_
_entity.id
_entity.type
_entity.pdbx_description
1 polymer ?
#
loop_
_entity_poly.entity_id
_entity_poly.type
_entity_poly.pdbx_seq_one_letter_code
_entity_poly.pdbx_strand_id
1 'polypeptide(L)' 'MKTIISLTSYPPRINIVSQTIVSLLAQKPEPDLVILHLAESEFPNKKIPKNLTDIVKKNKKFQIRWTKDIKSYKKLIPT' A
#
# COMPACT_ATOMS: atom_id res chain seq x y z
N MET A 1 -2.60 22.52 2.05
CA MET A 1 -3.05 21.32 2.79
C MET A 1 -2.33 20.13 2.20
N LYS A 2 -1.76 19.24 3.03
CA LYS A 2 -1.02 18.06 2.56
C LYS A 2 -1.90 16.83 2.69
N THR A 3 -2.09 16.08 1.60
CA THR A 3 -2.97 14.92 1.53
C THR A 3 -2.15 13.66 1.33
N ILE A 4 -2.16 12.78 2.33
CA ILE A 4 -1.49 11.47 2.29
C ILE A 4 -2.55 10.39 2.35
N ILE A 5 -2.52 9.47 1.40
CA ILE A 5 -3.43 8.32 1.35
C ILE A 5 -2.66 7.08 1.78
N SER A 6 -3.09 6.41 2.84
CA SER A 6 -2.52 5.15 3.30
C SER A 6 -3.54 4.02 3.19
N LEU A 7 -3.08 2.85 2.73
CA LEU A 7 -3.90 1.66 2.61
C LEU A 7 -3.08 0.40 2.89
N THR A 8 -3.77 -0.68 3.23
CA THR A 8 -3.17 -2.00 3.44
C THR A 8 -3.68 -2.96 2.37
N SER A 9 -2.83 -3.91 1.96
CA SER A 9 -3.24 -5.03 1.10
C SER A 9 -2.55 -6.31 1.56
N TYR A 10 -3.09 -7.43 1.12
CA TYR A 10 -2.70 -8.79 1.49
C TYR A 10 -2.60 -9.65 0.21
N PRO A 11 -2.02 -10.86 0.26
CA PRO A 11 -1.62 -11.60 -0.96
C PRO A 11 -2.74 -11.87 -1.96
N PRO A 12 -3.95 -12.30 -1.56
CA PRO A 12 -5.10 -12.44 -2.49
C PRO A 12 -5.44 -11.19 -3.31
N ARG A 13 -5.14 -9.98 -2.81
CA ARG A 13 -5.48 -8.71 -3.48
C ARG A 13 -4.29 -8.03 -4.15
N ILE A 14 -3.07 -8.54 -3.95
CA ILE A 14 -1.85 -7.85 -4.40
C ILE A 14 -1.78 -7.67 -5.93
N ASN A 15 -2.37 -8.59 -6.69
CA ASN A 15 -2.37 -8.54 -8.16
C ASN A 15 -3.29 -7.44 -8.72
N ILE A 16 -4.33 -7.04 -7.97
CA ILE A 16 -5.32 -6.07 -8.43
C ILE A 16 -5.18 -4.69 -7.77
N VAL A 17 -4.50 -4.59 -6.62
CA VAL A 17 -4.37 -3.33 -5.87
C VAL A 17 -3.63 -2.24 -6.67
N SER A 18 -2.80 -2.61 -7.65
CA SER A 18 -2.13 -1.65 -8.54
C SER A 18 -3.12 -0.72 -9.26
N GLN A 19 -4.30 -1.21 -9.64
CA GLN A 19 -5.35 -0.38 -10.26
C GLN A 19 -5.89 0.66 -9.27
N THR A 20 -6.07 0.27 -8.01
CA THR A 20 -6.44 1.19 -6.93
C THR A 20 -5.35 2.26 -6.74
N ILE A 21 -4.08 1.87 -6.71
CA ILE A 21 -2.96 2.82 -6.59
C ILE A 21 -2.96 3.83 -7.74
N VAL A 22 -3.12 3.37 -8.98
CA VAL A 22 -3.20 4.25 -10.16
C VAL A 22 -4.38 5.21 -10.06
N SER A 23 -5.56 4.72 -9.65
CA SER A 23 -6.74 5.54 -9.46
C SER A 23 -6.56 6.61 -8.38
N LEU A 24 -5.93 6.24 -7.25
CA LEU A 24 -5.64 7.17 -6.15
C LEU A 24 -4.65 8.27 -6.55
N LEU A 25 -3.60 7.91 -7.29
CA LEU A 25 -2.62 8.87 -7.82
C LEU A 25 -3.23 9.83 -8.84
N ALA A 26 -4.33 9.46 -9.50
CA ALA A 26 -5.01 10.27 -10.51
C ALA A 26 -6.17 11.12 -9.96
N GLN A 27 -6.43 11.09 -8.64
CA GLN A 27 -7.51 11.88 -8.03
C GLN A 27 -7.28 13.39 -8.16
N LYS A 28 -8.35 14.17 -8.06
CA LYS A 28 -8.31 15.64 -8.02
C LYS A 28 -8.95 16.15 -6.71
N PRO A 29 -8.23 16.96 -5.92
CA PRO A 29 -6.82 17.34 -6.08
C PRO A 29 -5.88 16.12 -5.97
N GLU A 30 -4.72 16.20 -6.64
CA GLU A 30 -3.73 15.11 -6.63
C GLU A 30 -3.18 14.91 -5.20
N PRO A 31 -3.00 13.66 -4.74
CA PRO A 31 -2.38 13.42 -3.44
C PRO A 31 -0.89 13.79 -3.45
N ASP A 32 -0.37 14.20 -2.30
CA ASP A 32 1.07 14.41 -2.12
C ASP A 32 1.81 13.06 -2.03
N LEU A 33 1.15 12.04 -1.48
CA LEU A 33 1.74 10.73 -1.26
C LEU A 33 0.68 9.63 -1.12
N VAL A 34 0.92 8.48 -1.75
CA VAL A 34 0.17 7.23 -1.56
C VAL A 34 1.10 6.17 -0.96
N ILE A 35 0.67 5.55 0.14
CA ILE A 35 1.46 4.57 0.89
C ILE A 35 0.70 3.25 0.95
N LEU A 36 1.26 2.20 0.35
CA LEU A 36 0.77 0.84 0.47
C LEU A 36 1.54 0.09 1.56
N HIS A 37 0.83 -0.31 2.61
CA HIS A 37 1.38 -1.12 3.69
C HIS A 37 1.19 -2.61 3.38
N LEU A 38 2.28 -3.37 3.46
CA LEU A 38 2.31 -4.83 3.27
C LEU A 38 2.97 -5.50 4.47
N ALA A 39 2.39 -6.59 4.95
CA ALA A 39 2.96 -7.34 6.07
C ALA A 39 4.15 -8.20 5.61
N GLU A 40 5.27 -8.15 6.32
CA GLU A 40 6.45 -8.95 5.97
C GLU A 40 6.18 -10.47 6.03
N SER A 41 5.31 -10.90 6.96
CA SER A 41 4.89 -12.31 7.11
C SER A 41 4.12 -12.84 5.90
N GLU A 42 3.38 -11.98 5.20
CA GLU A 42 2.51 -12.35 4.08
C GLU A 42 3.25 -12.41 2.74
N PHE A 43 4.41 -11.74 2.65
CA PHE A 43 5.22 -11.64 1.44
C PHE A 43 6.66 -12.08 1.71
N PRO A 44 6.92 -13.40 1.83
CA PRO A 44 8.28 -13.90 1.99
C PRO A 44 9.15 -13.41 0.83
N ASN A 45 10.35 -12.91 1.16
CA ASN A 45 11.29 -12.27 0.22
C ASN A 45 10.80 -10.98 -0.44
N LYS A 46 9.76 -10.32 0.10
CA LYS A 46 9.25 -9.02 -0.40
C LYS A 46 8.89 -9.04 -1.89
N LYS A 47 8.50 -10.22 -2.40
CA LYS A 47 8.09 -10.40 -3.79
C LYS A 47 6.72 -9.79 -4.00
N ILE A 48 6.65 -8.82 -4.90
CA ILE A 48 5.41 -8.16 -5.33
C ILE A 48 5.28 -8.27 -6.85
N PRO A 49 4.05 -8.18 -7.39
CA PRO A 49 3.84 -8.17 -8.83
C PRO A 49 4.62 -7.07 -9.55
N LYS A 50 4.99 -7.34 -10.82
CA LYS A 50 5.80 -6.43 -11.64
C LYS A 50 5.14 -5.06 -11.81
N ASN A 51 3.82 -5.01 -11.96
CA ASN A 51 3.06 -3.76 -12.08
C ASN A 51 3.26 -2.82 -10.87
N LEU A 52 3.27 -3.34 -9.64
CA LEU A 52 3.54 -2.52 -8.44
C LEU A 52 5.00 -2.06 -8.41
N THR A 53 5.93 -2.95 -8.76
CA THR A 53 7.36 -2.60 -8.87
C THR A 53 7.58 -1.47 -9.87
N ASP A 54 6.89 -1.52 -11.00
CA ASP A 54 6.98 -0.49 -12.05
C ASP A 54 6.40 0.84 -11.58
N ILE A 55 5.29 0.85 -10.83
CA ILE A 55 4.71 2.08 -10.27
C ILE A 55 5.67 2.71 -9.25
N VAL A 56 6.27 1.92 -8.35
CA VAL A 56 7.26 2.44 -7.37
C VAL A 56 8.44 3.09 -8.08
N LYS A 57 8.93 2.49 -9.16
CA LYS A 57 10.06 3.05 -9.94
C LYS A 57 9.69 4.31 -10.71
N LYS A 58 8.47 4.38 -11.25
CA LYS A 58 8.04 5.48 -12.14
C LYS A 58 7.43 6.66 -11.38
N ASN A 59 6.88 6.45 -10.19
CA ASN A 59 6.12 7.47 -9.48
C ASN A 59 6.69 7.75 -8.07
N LYS A 60 7.28 8.94 -7.90
CA LYS A 60 7.86 9.40 -6.63
C LYS A 60 6.83 9.60 -5.50
N LYS A 61 5.55 9.72 -5.85
CA LYS A 61 4.42 9.88 -4.92
C LYS A 61 3.82 8.56 -4.48
N PHE A 62 4.39 7.41 -4.87
CA PHE A 62 3.97 6.10 -4.38
C PHE A 62 5.09 5.40 -3.62
N GLN A 63 4.76 4.86 -2.44
CA GLN A 63 5.70 4.12 -1.59
C GLN A 63 5.06 2.84 -1.05
N ILE A 64 5.87 1.79 -0.92
CA ILE A 64 5.49 0.57 -0.23
C ILE A 64 6.20 0.53 1.12
N ARG A 65 5.43 0.39 2.20
CA ARG A 65 5.95 0.21 3.55
C ARG A 65 5.74 -1.22 4.01
N TRP A 66 6.85 -1.84 4.38
CA TRP A 66 6.85 -3.15 5.02
C TRP A 66 6.57 -2.97 6.50
N THR A 67 5.59 -3.70 7.02
CA THR A 67 5.19 -3.63 8.42
C THR A 67 5.22 -5.02 9.05
N LYS A 68 5.48 -5.06 10.36
CA LYS A 68 5.32 -6.29 11.14
C LYS A 68 3.83 -6.60 11.21
N ASP A 69 3.48 -7.86 10.99
CA ASP A 69 2.11 -8.32 11.15
C ASP A 69 1.74 -8.34 12.62
N ILE A 70 0.97 -7.34 13.05
CA ILE A 70 0.42 -7.28 14.41
C ILE A 70 -0.85 -8.15 14.56
N LYS A 71 -1.23 -8.93 13.54
CA LYS A 71 -2.41 -9.81 13.53
C LYS A 71 -3.66 -9.08 14.05
N SER A 72 -4.50 -9.78 14.82
CA SER A 72 -5.81 -9.31 15.31
C SER A 72 -5.78 -8.15 16.32
N TYR A 73 -4.61 -7.62 16.71
CA TYR A 73 -4.52 -6.47 17.64
C TYR A 73 -5.19 -5.19 17.11
N LYS A 74 -5.65 -5.17 15.85
CA LYS A 74 -6.50 -4.10 15.29
C LYS A 74 -7.93 -4.06 15.82
N LYS A 75 -8.40 -5.09 16.55
CA LYS A 75 -9.78 -5.18 17.08
C LYS A 75 -9.90 -4.90 18.58
N LEU A 76 -8.84 -4.43 19.23
CA LEU A 76 -8.94 -4.03 20.64
C LEU A 76 -9.59 -2.66 20.75
N ILE A 77 -10.85 -2.65 21.17
CA ILE A 77 -11.44 -1.48 21.83
C ILE A 77 -10.84 -1.49 23.24
N PRO A 78 -10.05 -0.48 23.64
CA PRO A 78 -9.59 -0.38 25.03
C PRO A 78 -10.81 -0.19 25.94
N THR A 79 -10.94 -1.03 26.96
CA THR A 79 -11.89 -0.86 28.07
C THR A 79 -11.44 0.28 28.97
#